data_AF-A0A0D2BDR4-F1
#
_entry.id   AF-A0A0D2BDR4-F1
#
_cell.length_a   1.000
_cell.length_b   1.000
_cell.length_c   1.000
_cell.angle_alpha   90.00
_cell.angle_beta   90.00
_cell.angle_gamma   90.00
#
_symmetry.space_group_name_H-M   'P 1'
#
loop_
_entity.id
_entity.type
_entity.pdbx_description
1 polymer ?
#
loop_
_entity_poly.entity_id
_entity_poly.type
_entity_poly.pdbx_seq_one_letter_code
_entity_poly.pdbx_strand_id
1 'polypeptide(L)'
;MVSQSSRRRKEAYVEMEKDEHASEDPEPDTRLETVLVGLSGPSSSGKTTLARLLREIFNLDAEGWKVSLFILHQDDFYKTDQDIPTVTVSSEEFGTRELQDWDCIDSLDLPLFEHTLTHLRDHGDLPPDSVSKEDQNSVGHSGVSPGKVDEHRERVRTRIDELVRRRGGGEGGSSAGKEIRIYIVEGFLLYPQSPSSSTSTSSLPLSSDYPHSAAGLAHLHHLTHTLLHPLLFLPSTRTQTLSRRAARSGYVTLEGFWVDPPGYVEDLVWPNYIRYHGWMYKEGNVDGDVFDEHACESEGVRVCPGAGQWKMNEVLDWGVQRVEEVILERMRK
;
A
#
# COMPACT_ATOMS: atom_id res chain seq x y z
N MET A 1 -9.81 -23.94 -25.75
CA MET A 1 -11.02 -24.34 -25.00
C MET A 1 -11.03 -23.53 -23.71
N VAL A 2 -11.88 -22.52 -23.63
CA VAL A 2 -11.98 -21.65 -22.45
C VAL A 2 -12.52 -22.48 -21.28
N SER A 3 -11.77 -22.56 -20.18
CA SER A 3 -12.15 -23.29 -18.97
C SER A 3 -13.51 -22.79 -18.46
N GLN A 4 -14.38 -23.72 -18.03
CA GLN A 4 -15.71 -23.42 -17.48
C GLN A 4 -15.67 -22.43 -16.30
N SER A 5 -14.52 -22.31 -15.62
CA SER A 5 -14.28 -21.33 -14.55
C SER A 5 -14.23 -19.88 -15.05
N SER A 6 -13.62 -19.65 -16.22
CA SER A 6 -13.47 -18.32 -16.83
C SER A 6 -14.80 -17.80 -17.43
N ARG A 7 -15.68 -18.72 -17.87
CA ARG A 7 -17.07 -18.39 -18.25
C ARG A 7 -17.93 -18.00 -17.05
N ARG A 8 -17.85 -18.73 -15.94
CA ARG A 8 -18.60 -18.41 -14.71
C ARG A 8 -18.23 -17.06 -14.12
N ARG A 9 -16.96 -16.63 -14.20
CA ARG A 9 -16.55 -15.29 -13.78
C ARG A 9 -17.10 -14.20 -14.70
N LYS A 10 -17.00 -14.35 -16.03
CA LYS A 10 -17.60 -13.39 -16.98
C LYS A 10 -19.12 -13.31 -16.86
N GLU A 11 -19.79 -14.42 -16.55
CA GLU A 11 -21.23 -14.45 -16.30
C GLU A 11 -21.59 -13.74 -14.98
N ALA A 12 -20.78 -13.90 -13.92
CA ALA A 12 -20.93 -13.15 -12.67
C ALA A 12 -20.74 -11.63 -12.86
N TYR A 13 -19.79 -11.19 -13.69
CA TYR A 13 -19.60 -9.76 -14.02
C TYR A 13 -20.79 -9.17 -14.81
N VAL A 14 -21.45 -9.96 -15.67
CA VAL A 14 -22.63 -9.51 -16.44
C VAL A 14 -23.92 -9.55 -15.61
N GLU A 15 -24.00 -10.43 -14.59
CA GLU A 15 -25.09 -10.41 -13.61
C GLU A 15 -24.96 -9.25 -12.61
N MET A 16 -23.73 -8.84 -12.24
CA MET A 16 -23.49 -7.65 -11.40
C MET A 16 -23.97 -6.33 -12.03
N GLU A 17 -24.00 -6.21 -13.36
CA GLU A 17 -24.57 -5.04 -14.05
C GLU A 17 -26.12 -5.07 -14.13
N LYS A 18 -26.78 -6.15 -13.71
CA LYS A 18 -28.24 -6.32 -13.87
C LYS A 18 -29.05 -6.40 -12.58
N ASP A 19 -28.42 -6.55 -11.43
CA ASP A 19 -29.10 -6.46 -10.14
C ASP A 19 -28.91 -5.06 -9.51
N GLU A 20 -29.46 -4.03 -10.17
CA GLU A 20 -29.95 -2.84 -9.46
C GLU A 20 -31.22 -3.24 -8.68
N HIS A 21 -31.07 -4.07 -7.66
CA HIS A 21 -32.04 -4.13 -6.58
C HIS A 21 -31.61 -3.11 -5.53
N ALA A 22 -32.48 -2.13 -5.29
CA ALA A 22 -32.37 -1.17 -4.22
C ALA A 22 -32.31 -1.92 -2.87
N SER A 23 -31.11 -2.34 -2.47
CA SER A 23 -30.80 -2.61 -1.08
C SER A 23 -30.76 -1.25 -0.38
N GLU A 24 -31.57 -1.08 0.65
CA GLU A 24 -31.45 0.05 1.56
C GLU A 24 -30.01 0.05 2.11
N ASP A 25 -29.16 0.93 1.57
CA ASP A 25 -27.82 1.13 2.13
C ASP A 25 -27.99 1.47 3.62
N PRO A 26 -27.37 0.71 4.53
CA PRO A 26 -27.48 1.01 5.95
C PRO A 26 -26.98 2.44 6.19
N GLU A 27 -27.74 3.24 6.95
CA GLU A 27 -27.31 4.59 7.30
C GLU A 27 -25.89 4.55 7.89
N PRO A 28 -24.99 5.46 7.46
CA PRO A 28 -23.59 5.43 7.87
C PRO A 28 -23.50 5.52 9.40
N ASP A 29 -22.80 4.56 10.02
CA ASP A 29 -22.57 4.58 11.46
C ASP A 29 -21.70 5.80 11.80
N THR A 30 -22.35 6.86 12.27
CA THR A 30 -21.68 8.11 12.68
C THR A 30 -20.65 7.92 13.80
N ARG A 31 -20.59 6.73 14.42
CA ARG A 31 -19.60 6.36 15.44
C ARG A 31 -18.34 5.73 14.86
N LEU A 32 -18.32 5.36 13.58
CA LEU A 32 -17.17 4.79 12.90
C LEU A 32 -16.56 5.86 11.97
N GLU A 33 -15.29 6.17 12.17
CA GLU A 33 -14.53 6.99 11.22
C GLU A 33 -13.40 6.15 10.61
N THR A 34 -13.51 5.87 9.31
CA THR A 34 -12.49 5.13 8.56
C THR A 34 -11.46 6.07 7.95
N VAL A 35 -10.19 5.68 8.05
CA VAL A 35 -9.05 6.38 7.44
C VAL A 35 -8.17 5.39 6.70
N LEU A 36 -7.87 5.70 5.45
CA LEU A 36 -6.93 4.92 4.64
C LEU A 36 -5.59 5.64 4.63
N VAL A 37 -4.55 5.01 5.16
CA VAL A 37 -3.19 5.55 5.23
C VAL A 37 -2.34 4.80 4.21
N GLY A 38 -1.72 5.52 3.28
CA GLY A 38 -0.82 4.91 2.30
C GLY A 38 0.55 4.61 2.90
N LEU A 39 1.13 3.47 2.56
CA LEU A 39 2.52 3.12 2.87
C LEU A 39 3.22 2.54 1.63
N SER A 40 3.99 3.36 0.94
CA SER A 40 4.77 2.95 -0.24
C SER A 40 6.27 2.85 0.06
N GLY A 41 7.04 2.35 -0.90
CA GLY A 41 8.48 2.12 -0.81
C GLY A 41 8.93 0.95 -1.68
N PRO A 42 10.24 0.84 -1.98
CA PRO A 42 10.77 -0.23 -2.81
C PRO A 42 10.47 -1.62 -2.22
N SER A 43 10.53 -2.64 -3.07
CA SER A 43 10.41 -4.03 -2.61
C SER A 43 11.44 -4.32 -1.52
N SER A 44 11.04 -5.06 -0.49
CA SER A 44 11.90 -5.38 0.66
C SER A 44 12.42 -4.19 1.52
N SER A 45 11.78 -3.01 1.44
CA SER A 45 12.11 -1.89 2.35
C SER A 45 11.66 -2.10 3.80
N GLY A 46 10.73 -3.03 4.04
CA GLY A 46 10.19 -3.33 5.38
C GLY A 46 8.76 -2.83 5.61
N LYS A 47 8.02 -2.44 4.56
CA LYS A 47 6.64 -1.92 4.63
C LYS A 47 5.70 -2.86 5.38
N THR A 48 5.59 -4.10 4.94
CA THR A 48 4.78 -5.16 5.56
C THR A 48 5.17 -5.40 7.02
N THR A 49 6.46 -5.37 7.34
CA THR A 49 6.94 -5.50 8.73
C THR A 49 6.47 -4.32 9.58
N LEU A 50 6.62 -3.09 9.11
CA LEU A 50 6.15 -1.89 9.79
C LEU A 50 4.62 -1.92 9.98
N ALA A 51 3.86 -2.23 8.93
CA ALA A 51 2.40 -2.29 8.98
C ALA A 51 1.90 -3.31 10.02
N ARG A 52 2.53 -4.49 10.11
CA ARG A 52 2.20 -5.51 11.12
C ARG A 52 2.51 -5.06 12.55
N LEU A 53 3.64 -4.39 12.77
CA LEU A 53 3.98 -3.82 14.08
C LEU A 53 3.01 -2.71 14.49
N LEU A 54 2.63 -1.82 13.56
CA LEU A 54 1.62 -0.79 13.80
C LEU A 54 0.27 -1.43 14.14
N ARG A 55 -0.13 -2.50 13.44
CA ARG A 55 -1.36 -3.25 13.75
C ARG A 55 -1.37 -3.80 15.18
N GLU A 56 -0.24 -4.31 15.65
CA GLU A 56 -0.09 -4.85 17.00
C GLU A 56 -0.22 -3.75 18.07
N ILE A 57 0.30 -2.55 17.78
CA ILE A 57 0.27 -1.39 18.68
C ILE A 57 -1.11 -0.73 18.73
N PHE A 58 -1.76 -0.54 17.58
CA PHE A 58 -2.94 0.33 17.46
C PHE A 58 -4.29 -0.36 17.53
N ASN A 59 -4.34 -1.69 17.70
CA ASN A 59 -5.59 -2.37 18.09
C ASN A 59 -5.82 -2.20 19.59
N LEU A 60 -6.52 -1.11 19.92
CA LEU A 60 -6.75 -0.60 21.27
C LEU A 60 -8.24 -0.44 21.53
N ASP A 61 -8.69 -0.92 22.67
CA ASP A 61 -10.08 -0.86 23.12
C ASP A 61 -10.08 -0.36 24.57
N ALA A 62 -10.81 0.71 24.82
CA ALA A 62 -10.91 1.37 26.11
C ALA A 62 -12.28 2.03 26.28
N GLU A 63 -12.61 2.43 27.50
CA GLU A 63 -13.90 3.07 27.76
C GLU A 63 -14.01 4.41 27.03
N GLY A 64 -14.98 4.51 26.12
CA GLY A 64 -15.28 5.75 25.39
C GLY A 64 -14.51 5.94 24.08
N TRP A 65 -13.60 5.04 23.69
CA TRP A 65 -12.93 5.10 22.40
C TRP A 65 -12.36 3.73 21.97
N LYS A 66 -12.31 3.51 20.66
CA LYS A 66 -11.69 2.32 20.08
C LYS A 66 -10.83 2.73 18.88
N VAL A 67 -9.64 2.13 18.76
CA VAL A 67 -8.82 2.22 17.56
C VAL A 67 -8.65 0.80 17.03
N SER A 68 -8.96 0.62 15.75
CA SER A 68 -8.72 -0.63 15.04
C SER A 68 -7.85 -0.36 13.84
N LEU A 69 -6.77 -1.14 13.69
CA LEU A 69 -5.85 -1.02 12.57
C LEU A 69 -5.85 -2.33 11.79
N PHE A 70 -6.01 -2.21 10.47
CA PHE A 70 -5.99 -3.28 9.50
C PHE A 70 -4.94 -2.99 8.43
N ILE A 71 -4.58 -4.00 7.65
CA ILE A 71 -3.62 -3.88 6.56
C ILE A 71 -4.33 -4.32 5.29
N LEU A 72 -4.16 -3.55 4.22
CA LEU A 72 -4.57 -3.91 2.88
C LEU A 72 -3.31 -3.94 2.01
N HIS A 73 -3.00 -5.08 1.42
CA HIS A 73 -1.81 -5.25 0.58
C HIS A 73 -2.18 -4.97 -0.87
N GLN A 74 -1.47 -4.06 -1.54
CA GLN A 74 -1.64 -3.80 -2.97
C GLN A 74 -1.41 -5.08 -3.80
N ASP A 75 -0.51 -5.95 -3.33
CA ASP A 75 -0.17 -7.22 -3.96
C ASP A 75 -1.37 -8.19 -4.01
N ASP A 76 -2.38 -8.03 -3.15
CA ASP A 76 -3.63 -8.82 -3.23
C ASP A 76 -4.41 -8.53 -4.52
N PHE A 77 -4.13 -7.42 -5.19
CA PHE A 77 -4.77 -6.95 -6.41
C PHE A 77 -3.97 -7.25 -7.67
N TYR A 78 -2.91 -8.07 -7.61
CA TYR A 78 -2.32 -8.60 -8.84
C TYR A 78 -3.32 -9.46 -9.61
N LYS A 79 -3.25 -9.37 -10.94
CA LYS A 79 -3.97 -10.24 -11.86
C LYS A 79 -3.51 -11.70 -11.72
N THR A 80 -4.23 -12.60 -12.39
CA THR A 80 -3.81 -14.02 -12.43
C THR A 80 -2.47 -14.18 -13.14
N ASP A 81 -1.76 -15.26 -12.84
CA ASP A 81 -0.46 -15.58 -13.45
C ASP A 81 -0.52 -15.54 -14.99
N GLN A 82 -1.66 -15.90 -15.60
CA GLN A 82 -1.85 -15.85 -17.08
C GLN A 82 -2.06 -14.44 -17.64
N ASP A 83 -2.55 -13.52 -16.81
CA ASP A 83 -2.89 -12.15 -17.20
C ASP A 83 -1.78 -11.15 -16.83
N ILE A 84 -0.69 -11.61 -16.20
CA ILE A 84 0.50 -10.80 -15.97
C ILE A 84 1.15 -10.46 -17.31
N PRO A 85 1.46 -9.17 -17.55
CA PRO A 85 2.12 -8.76 -18.78
C PRO A 85 3.45 -9.46 -19.02
N THR A 86 3.76 -9.78 -20.28
CA THR A 86 5.06 -10.30 -20.68
C THR A 86 5.85 -9.24 -21.44
N VAL A 87 7.13 -9.11 -21.12
CA VAL A 87 8.07 -8.18 -21.75
C VAL A 87 9.32 -8.91 -22.23
N THR A 88 9.88 -8.45 -23.35
CA THR A 88 11.17 -8.91 -23.83
C THR A 88 12.27 -8.06 -23.20
N VAL A 89 13.19 -8.70 -22.49
CA VAL A 89 14.30 -8.04 -21.81
C VAL A 89 15.62 -8.58 -22.31
N SER A 90 16.61 -7.71 -22.47
CA SER A 90 17.95 -8.06 -22.91
C SER A 90 18.97 -7.56 -21.89
N SER A 91 19.78 -8.46 -21.33
CA SER A 91 20.90 -8.12 -20.45
C SER A 91 22.19 -8.82 -20.88
N GLU A 92 23.33 -8.27 -20.48
CA GLU A 92 24.65 -8.84 -20.85
C GLU A 92 24.84 -10.24 -20.26
N GLU A 93 24.35 -10.47 -19.05
CA GLU A 93 24.54 -11.73 -18.32
C GLU A 93 23.58 -12.83 -18.78
N PHE A 94 22.33 -12.49 -19.09
CA PHE A 94 21.29 -13.48 -19.35
C PHE A 94 20.77 -13.49 -20.80
N GLY A 95 21.30 -12.61 -21.66
CA GLY A 95 20.87 -12.49 -23.05
C GLY A 95 19.45 -11.94 -23.17
N THR A 96 18.79 -12.25 -24.29
CA THR A 96 17.41 -11.81 -24.56
C THR A 96 16.40 -12.90 -24.19
N ARG A 97 15.38 -12.53 -23.42
CA ARG A 97 14.37 -13.45 -22.88
C ARG A 97 13.03 -12.75 -22.69
N GLU A 98 11.97 -13.55 -22.67
CA GLU A 98 10.64 -13.08 -22.29
C GLU A 98 10.42 -13.35 -20.80
N LEU A 99 9.91 -12.34 -20.08
CA LEU A 99 9.66 -12.38 -18.64
C LEU A 99 8.27 -11.81 -18.34
N GLN A 100 7.60 -12.38 -17.34
CA GLN A 100 6.37 -11.81 -16.80
C GLN A 100 6.71 -10.64 -15.88
N ASP A 101 6.22 -9.45 -16.18
CA ASP A 101 6.44 -8.24 -15.39
C ASP A 101 5.36 -8.09 -14.32
N TRP A 102 5.60 -8.69 -13.15
CA TRP A 102 4.75 -8.51 -11.98
C TRP A 102 4.85 -7.09 -11.41
N ASP A 103 5.95 -6.38 -11.67
CA ASP A 103 6.30 -5.11 -11.03
C ASP A 103 5.93 -3.91 -11.92
N CYS A 104 4.82 -4.00 -12.66
CA CYS A 104 4.30 -2.95 -13.52
C CYS A 104 2.87 -2.56 -13.20
N ILE A 105 2.42 -1.37 -13.62
CA ILE A 105 1.05 -0.92 -13.31
C ILE A 105 0.00 -1.83 -13.94
N ASP A 106 0.24 -2.30 -15.16
CA ASP A 106 -0.72 -3.15 -15.87
C ASP A 106 -0.76 -4.60 -15.31
N SER A 107 0.06 -4.96 -14.31
CA SER A 107 -0.08 -6.24 -13.59
C SER A 107 -1.19 -6.20 -12.52
N LEU A 108 -1.66 -5.01 -12.13
CA LEU A 108 -2.72 -4.81 -11.13
C LEU A 108 -4.13 -4.82 -11.76
N ASP A 109 -5.08 -5.39 -11.03
CA ASP A 109 -6.52 -5.20 -11.23
C ASP A 109 -6.96 -3.89 -10.54
N LEU A 110 -6.69 -2.76 -11.22
CA LEU A 110 -7.04 -1.43 -10.72
C LEU A 110 -8.55 -1.22 -10.50
N PRO A 111 -9.47 -1.76 -11.33
CA PRO A 111 -10.91 -1.71 -11.03
C PRO A 111 -11.28 -2.39 -9.70
N LEU A 112 -10.73 -3.57 -9.42
CA LEU A 112 -10.94 -4.23 -8.13
C LEU A 112 -10.34 -3.41 -6.98
N PHE A 113 -9.13 -2.86 -7.17
CA PHE A 113 -8.48 -2.01 -6.17
C PHE A 113 -9.31 -0.76 -5.84
N GLU A 114 -9.81 -0.07 -6.86
CA GLU A 114 -10.71 1.08 -6.70
C GLU A 114 -12.00 0.70 -5.95
N HIS A 115 -12.65 -0.39 -6.35
CA HIS A 115 -13.87 -0.87 -5.70
C HIS A 115 -13.61 -1.12 -4.21
N THR A 116 -12.54 -1.84 -3.86
CA THR A 116 -12.20 -2.13 -2.46
C THR A 116 -11.87 -0.88 -1.66
N LEU A 117 -11.06 0.05 -2.19
CA LEU A 117 -10.74 1.30 -1.47
C LEU A 117 -11.98 2.19 -1.26
N THR A 118 -12.86 2.25 -2.25
CA THR A 118 -14.12 3.00 -2.17
C THR A 118 -15.05 2.37 -1.13
N HIS A 119 -15.19 1.05 -1.15
CA HIS A 119 -16.00 0.32 -0.18
C HIS A 119 -15.47 0.51 1.25
N LEU A 120 -14.15 0.43 1.45
CA LEU A 120 -13.53 0.69 2.75
C LEU A 120 -13.80 2.11 3.25
N ARG A 121 -13.72 3.11 2.38
CA ARG A 121 -14.03 4.51 2.73
C ARG A 121 -15.49 4.66 3.18
N ASP A 122 -16.42 4.01 2.47
CA ASP A 122 -17.86 4.25 2.62
C ASP A 122 -18.50 3.37 3.72
N HIS A 123 -18.04 2.12 3.88
CA HIS A 123 -18.62 1.15 4.82
C HIS A 123 -17.71 0.83 6.00
N GLY A 124 -16.40 1.08 5.85
CA GLY A 124 -15.41 0.84 6.90
C GLY A 124 -14.96 -0.61 7.06
N ASP A 125 -15.48 -1.55 6.30
CA ASP A 125 -15.01 -2.94 6.27
C ASP A 125 -14.60 -3.38 4.86
N LEU A 126 -14.00 -4.56 4.77
CA LEU A 126 -13.62 -5.13 3.48
C LEU A 126 -14.86 -5.71 2.79
N PRO A 127 -14.94 -5.64 1.45
CA PRO A 127 -15.97 -6.35 0.70
C PRO A 127 -16.03 -7.84 1.11
N PRO A 128 -17.21 -8.47 1.22
CA PRO A 128 -17.37 -9.82 1.79
C PRO A 128 -16.49 -10.92 1.18
N ASP A 129 -16.14 -10.79 -0.11
CA ASP A 129 -15.33 -11.76 -0.86
C ASP A 129 -13.82 -11.48 -0.82
N SER A 130 -13.38 -10.52 0.00
CA SER A 130 -11.98 -10.13 0.10
C SER A 130 -11.15 -11.17 0.85
N VAL A 131 -10.11 -11.69 0.19
CA VAL A 131 -9.15 -12.64 0.79
C VAL A 131 -7.73 -12.15 0.56
N SER A 132 -7.00 -11.91 1.66
CA SER A 132 -5.58 -11.54 1.64
C SER A 132 -4.71 -12.76 1.32
N LYS A 133 -3.91 -12.65 0.27
CA LYS A 133 -2.88 -13.62 -0.14
C LYS A 133 -1.54 -13.27 0.49
N GLU A 134 -1.24 -11.99 0.61
CA GLU A 134 0.01 -11.51 1.18
C GLU A 134 0.17 -11.91 2.67
N ASP A 135 -0.93 -12.09 3.41
CA ASP A 135 -0.88 -12.66 4.75
C ASP A 135 -0.36 -14.11 4.83
N GLN A 136 -0.31 -14.83 3.70
CA GLN A 136 0.23 -16.17 3.60
C GLN A 136 1.76 -16.20 3.40
N ASN A 137 2.35 -15.07 3.01
CA ASN A 137 3.80 -14.96 2.82
C ASN A 137 4.55 -14.93 4.17
N SER A 138 5.72 -15.55 4.21
CA SER A 138 6.54 -15.55 5.42
C SER A 138 7.18 -14.18 5.63
N VAL A 139 6.93 -13.59 6.80
CA VAL A 139 7.63 -12.37 7.24
C VAL A 139 8.70 -12.78 8.23
N GLY A 140 9.96 -12.46 7.92
CA GLY A 140 11.08 -12.72 8.83
C GLY A 140 10.97 -11.95 10.15
N HIS A 141 11.83 -12.26 11.12
CA HIS A 141 11.88 -11.55 12.38
C HIS A 141 12.08 -10.04 12.16
N SER A 142 11.21 -9.21 12.76
CA SER A 142 11.22 -7.75 12.61
C SER A 142 12.48 -7.08 13.19
N GLY A 143 13.19 -7.76 14.09
CA GLY A 143 14.30 -7.20 14.86
C GLY A 143 13.86 -6.23 15.98
N VAL A 144 12.55 -6.04 16.16
CA VAL A 144 11.95 -5.27 17.26
C VAL A 144 11.58 -6.22 18.39
N SER A 145 11.91 -5.86 19.63
CA SER A 145 11.55 -6.68 20.79
C SER A 145 10.08 -6.51 21.16
N PRO A 146 9.40 -7.56 21.68
CA PRO A 146 8.03 -7.44 22.19
C PRO A 146 7.88 -6.32 23.23
N GLY A 147 8.87 -6.15 24.12
CA GLY A 147 8.84 -5.09 25.12
C GLY A 147 8.83 -3.67 24.55
N LYS A 148 9.46 -3.44 23.39
CA LYS A 148 9.40 -2.15 22.68
C LYS A 148 8.03 -1.92 22.05
N VAL A 149 7.39 -2.98 21.54
CA VAL A 149 6.00 -2.92 21.04
C VAL A 149 5.04 -2.60 22.18
N ASP A 150 5.17 -3.26 23.33
CA ASP A 150 4.37 -3.01 24.52
C ASP A 150 4.57 -1.58 25.07
N GLU A 151 5.81 -1.08 25.08
CA GLU A 151 6.12 0.30 25.46
C GLU A 151 5.38 1.30 24.57
N HIS A 152 5.40 1.11 23.25
CA HIS A 152 4.63 1.94 22.33
C HIS A 152 3.13 1.84 22.56
N ARG A 153 2.62 0.62 22.73
CA ARG A 153 1.20 0.36 22.95
C ARG A 153 0.68 1.10 24.17
N GLU A 154 1.40 1.02 25.28
CA GLU A 154 1.01 1.68 26.53
C GLU A 154 1.15 3.21 26.45
N ARG A 155 2.22 3.69 25.80
CA ARG A 155 2.43 5.13 25.56
C ARG A 155 1.30 5.74 24.74
N VAL A 156 0.92 5.07 23.65
CA VAL A 156 -0.17 5.50 22.76
C VAL A 156 -1.50 5.48 23.51
N ARG A 157 -1.82 4.38 24.21
CA ARG A 157 -3.04 4.26 25.03
C ARG A 157 -3.17 5.41 26.02
N THR A 158 -2.14 5.62 26.85
CA THR A 158 -2.12 6.69 27.85
C THR A 158 -2.39 8.06 27.23
N ARG A 159 -1.78 8.35 26.08
CA ARG A 159 -1.94 9.62 25.39
C ARG A 159 -3.36 9.83 24.84
N ILE A 160 -3.96 8.77 24.30
CA ILE A 160 -5.34 8.81 23.81
C ILE A 160 -6.32 8.99 24.99
N ASP A 161 -6.12 8.26 26.09
CA ASP A 161 -6.92 8.40 27.31
C ASP A 161 -6.89 9.82 27.87
N GLU A 162 -5.71 10.43 27.92
CA GLU A 162 -5.57 11.83 28.33
C GLU A 162 -6.34 12.80 27.42
N LEU A 163 -6.33 12.55 26.12
CA LEU A 163 -7.06 13.38 25.16
C LEU A 163 -8.58 13.24 25.34
N VAL A 164 -9.08 12.00 25.48
CA VAL A 164 -10.50 11.72 25.68
C VAL A 164 -10.98 12.30 27.01
N ARG A 165 -10.20 12.15 28.10
CA ARG A 165 -10.53 12.73 29.41
C ARG A 165 -10.60 14.26 29.38
N ARG A 166 -9.71 14.91 28.63
CA ARG A 166 -9.74 16.37 28.44
C ARG A 166 -10.98 16.85 27.68
N ARG A 167 -11.56 16.01 26.82
CA ARG A 167 -12.80 16.29 26.09
C ARG A 167 -14.04 16.00 26.95
N GLY A 168 -14.00 14.95 27.78
CA GLY A 168 -15.11 14.46 28.61
C GLY A 168 -15.42 15.26 29.88
N GLY A 169 -14.98 16.52 30.01
CA GLY A 169 -15.28 17.41 31.14
C GLY A 169 -16.70 18.02 31.12
N GLY A 170 -17.59 17.55 30.24
CA GLY A 170 -19.01 17.94 30.18
C GLY A 170 -19.90 16.75 30.53
N GLU A 171 -20.85 16.98 31.43
CA GLU A 171 -21.67 16.00 32.14
C GLU A 171 -22.42 14.98 31.24
N GLY A 172 -22.45 13.73 31.73
CA GLY A 172 -23.66 12.91 31.77
C GLY A 172 -24.32 12.51 30.45
N GLY A 173 -23.70 11.60 29.70
CA GLY A 173 -24.38 10.87 28.63
C GLY A 173 -23.67 9.55 28.36
N SER A 174 -24.42 8.44 28.37
CA SER A 174 -23.95 7.14 27.87
C SER A 174 -23.68 7.27 26.37
N SER A 175 -22.47 7.67 25.99
CA SER A 175 -22.04 7.65 24.59
C SER A 175 -21.20 6.40 24.38
N ALA A 176 -21.72 5.45 23.60
CA ALA A 176 -20.88 4.44 22.96
C ALA A 176 -19.67 5.16 22.32
N GLY A 177 -18.46 4.70 22.63
CA GLY A 177 -17.22 5.34 22.18
C GLY A 177 -17.12 5.39 20.66
N LYS A 178 -16.47 6.44 20.14
CA LYS A 178 -16.17 6.55 18.70
C LYS A 178 -15.07 5.55 18.35
N GLU A 179 -15.26 4.78 17.28
CA GLU A 179 -14.24 3.92 16.70
C GLU A 179 -13.52 4.68 15.58
N ILE A 180 -12.19 4.75 15.66
CA ILE A 180 -11.34 5.17 14.54
C ILE A 180 -10.76 3.91 13.93
N ARG A 181 -11.13 3.65 12.67
CA ARG A 181 -10.66 2.49 11.93
C ARG A 181 -9.64 2.93 10.90
N ILE A 182 -8.45 2.32 10.95
CA ILE A 182 -7.32 2.69 10.12
C ILE A 182 -6.97 1.50 9.24
N TYR A 183 -6.90 1.71 7.92
CA TYR A 183 -6.31 0.74 7.00
C TYR A 183 -4.96 1.27 6.55
N ILE A 184 -3.89 0.52 6.81
CA ILE A 184 -2.60 0.75 6.18
C ILE A 184 -2.66 0.07 4.80
N VAL A 185 -2.78 0.87 3.75
CA VAL A 185 -2.74 0.43 2.36
C VAL A 185 -1.28 0.43 1.92
N GLU A 186 -0.67 -0.75 1.83
CA GLU A 186 0.76 -0.89 1.58
C GLU A 186 1.05 -1.57 0.25
N GLY A 187 2.05 -1.08 -0.48
CA GLY A 187 2.33 -1.56 -1.83
C GLY A 187 3.57 -0.94 -2.44
N PHE A 188 4.23 -1.67 -3.34
CA PHE A 188 5.42 -1.20 -4.05
C PHE A 188 5.09 -0.22 -5.18
N LEU A 189 3.97 -0.40 -5.86
CA LEU A 189 3.57 0.40 -7.03
C LEU A 189 2.80 1.68 -6.64
N LEU A 190 2.53 1.89 -5.34
CA LEU A 190 1.86 3.09 -4.84
C LEU A 190 2.71 4.36 -5.09
N TYR A 191 2.00 5.44 -5.39
CA TYR A 191 2.53 6.79 -5.70
C TYR A 191 3.27 6.91 -7.04
N PRO A 192 2.73 6.37 -8.15
CA PRO A 192 3.27 6.68 -9.46
C PRO A 192 3.13 8.18 -9.73
N GLN A 193 4.05 8.76 -10.51
CA GLN A 193 3.94 10.16 -10.93
C GLN A 193 2.66 10.40 -11.75
N SER A 194 2.03 11.57 -11.58
CA SER A 194 0.94 11.99 -12.47
C SER A 194 1.44 12.13 -13.92
N PRO A 195 0.75 11.56 -14.93
CA PRO A 195 1.20 11.67 -16.32
C PRO A 195 1.21 13.12 -16.86
N SER A 196 0.47 14.04 -16.23
CA SER A 196 0.40 15.46 -16.60
C SER A 196 1.61 16.30 -16.15
N SER A 197 2.44 15.81 -15.23
CA SER A 197 3.64 16.53 -14.74
C SER A 197 4.91 16.22 -15.54
N SER A 198 4.79 15.45 -16.62
CA SER A 198 5.89 15.14 -17.54
C SER A 198 6.34 16.39 -18.33
N THR A 199 7.17 17.20 -17.69
CA THR A 199 7.92 18.25 -18.37
C THR A 199 9.04 17.59 -19.16
N SER A 200 8.76 17.23 -20.43
CA SER A 200 9.71 16.94 -21.53
C SER A 200 10.89 16.01 -21.25
N THR A 201 10.83 14.75 -21.72
CA THR A 201 11.72 14.18 -22.76
C THR A 201 11.52 12.67 -22.90
N SER A 202 10.69 12.22 -23.85
CA SER A 202 11.14 11.25 -24.85
C SER A 202 10.17 11.27 -26.04
N SER A 203 10.68 11.70 -27.18
CA SER A 203 10.01 11.59 -28.47
C SER A 203 10.31 10.21 -29.04
N LEU A 204 9.49 9.21 -28.70
CA LEU A 204 9.45 7.95 -29.42
C LEU A 204 8.00 7.63 -29.79
N PRO A 205 7.73 7.13 -31.02
CA PRO A 205 6.38 6.88 -31.49
C PRO A 205 5.76 5.72 -30.72
N LEU A 206 4.50 5.90 -30.29
CA LEU A 206 3.66 4.94 -29.56
C LEU A 206 3.54 3.59 -30.29
N SER A 207 4.50 2.70 -30.06
CA SER A 207 4.24 1.27 -29.95
C SER A 207 3.78 1.04 -28.51
N SER A 208 2.47 0.98 -28.28
CA SER A 208 1.79 0.57 -27.04
C SER A 208 2.62 0.75 -25.75
N ASP A 209 2.33 1.78 -24.95
CA ASP A 209 2.97 2.03 -23.62
C ASP A 209 2.83 0.88 -22.60
N TYR A 210 2.19 -0.22 -22.98
CA TYR A 210 2.10 -1.46 -22.21
C TYR A 210 3.49 -2.08 -21.95
N PRO A 211 3.78 -2.56 -20.71
CA PRO A 211 2.86 -2.72 -19.58
C PRO A 211 2.86 -1.56 -18.56
N HIS A 212 3.17 -0.36 -19.04
CA HIS A 212 3.27 0.87 -18.24
C HIS A 212 2.25 1.91 -18.72
N SER A 213 1.00 1.47 -18.93
CA SER A 213 -0.01 2.30 -19.58
C SER A 213 -0.22 3.65 -18.87
N ALA A 214 -0.25 4.74 -19.64
CA ALA A 214 -0.52 6.07 -19.12
C ALA A 214 -1.90 6.16 -18.42
N ALA A 215 -2.87 5.37 -18.90
CA ALA A 215 -4.19 5.26 -18.28
C ALA A 215 -4.13 4.61 -16.90
N GLY A 216 -3.40 3.49 -16.76
CA GLY A 216 -3.20 2.84 -15.46
C GLY A 216 -2.45 3.74 -14.48
N LEU A 217 -1.42 4.46 -14.95
CA LEU A 217 -0.68 5.43 -14.14
C LEU A 217 -1.59 6.55 -13.63
N ALA A 218 -2.39 7.16 -14.51
CA ALA A 218 -3.35 8.19 -14.14
C ALA A 218 -4.38 7.66 -13.13
N HIS A 219 -4.89 6.45 -13.34
CA HIS A 219 -5.88 5.82 -12.47
C HIS A 219 -5.31 5.59 -11.07
N LEU A 220 -4.14 4.95 -10.96
CA LEU A 220 -3.52 4.69 -9.66
C LEU A 220 -3.12 5.98 -8.96
N HIS A 221 -2.54 6.97 -9.65
CA HIS A 221 -2.24 8.29 -9.08
C HIS A 221 -3.49 8.96 -8.52
N HIS A 222 -4.60 8.91 -9.26
CA HIS A 222 -5.88 9.47 -8.81
C HIS A 222 -6.39 8.78 -7.54
N LEU A 223 -6.38 7.44 -7.49
CA LEU A 223 -6.82 6.69 -6.32
C LEU A 223 -5.97 7.02 -5.08
N THR A 224 -4.64 7.03 -5.23
CA THR A 224 -3.75 7.30 -4.09
C THR A 224 -3.95 8.70 -3.52
N HIS A 225 -4.06 9.73 -4.36
CA HIS A 225 -4.16 11.11 -3.90
C HIS A 225 -5.57 11.53 -3.48
N THR A 226 -6.60 10.77 -3.89
CA THR A 226 -7.99 11.07 -3.53
C THR A 226 -8.45 10.30 -2.29
N LEU A 227 -8.00 9.05 -2.12
CA LEU A 227 -8.52 8.16 -1.09
C LEU A 227 -7.57 7.95 0.09
N LEU A 228 -6.25 8.06 -0.12
CA LEU A 228 -5.25 7.78 0.91
C LEU A 228 -4.74 9.07 1.56
N HIS A 229 -4.72 9.11 2.88
CA HIS A 229 -4.10 10.17 3.65
C HIS A 229 -3.79 9.75 5.10
N PRO A 230 -2.56 9.99 5.60
CA PRO A 230 -1.41 10.54 4.89
C PRO A 230 -0.77 9.53 3.95
N LEU A 231 0.09 10.03 3.05
CA LEU A 231 0.93 9.21 2.18
C LEU A 231 2.30 9.04 2.82
N LEU A 232 2.59 7.85 3.37
CA LEU A 232 3.87 7.51 4.00
C LEU A 232 4.76 6.78 2.99
N PHE A 233 6.07 7.08 2.99
CA PHE A 233 7.04 6.41 2.15
C PHE A 233 8.21 5.85 2.97
N LEU A 234 8.50 4.57 2.82
CA LEU A 234 9.60 3.87 3.50
C LEU A 234 10.74 3.58 2.51
N PRO A 235 11.81 4.37 2.51
CA PRO A 235 12.94 4.20 1.60
C PRO A 235 13.76 2.95 1.93
N SER A 236 14.49 2.45 0.94
CA SER A 236 15.55 1.47 1.08
C SER A 236 16.59 1.71 0.01
N THR A 237 17.86 1.41 0.30
CA THR A 237 18.90 1.56 -0.71
C THR A 237 18.79 0.48 -1.77
N ARG A 238 19.37 0.74 -2.94
CA ARG A 238 19.49 -0.26 -4.01
C ARG A 238 20.09 -1.57 -3.51
N THR A 239 21.22 -1.52 -2.83
CA THR A 239 21.92 -2.71 -2.32
C THR A 239 21.04 -3.53 -1.38
N GLN A 240 20.31 -2.88 -0.48
CA GLN A 240 19.38 -3.57 0.42
C GLN A 240 18.22 -4.20 -0.35
N THR A 241 17.61 -3.46 -1.29
CA THR A 241 16.50 -3.91 -2.13
C THR A 241 16.89 -5.15 -2.92
N LEU A 242 17.99 -5.08 -3.68
CA LEU A 242 18.50 -6.19 -4.49
C LEU A 242 18.82 -7.40 -3.62
N SER A 243 19.59 -7.20 -2.54
CA SER A 243 20.05 -8.31 -1.69
C SER A 243 18.88 -9.02 -1.00
N ARG A 244 17.91 -8.26 -0.48
CA ARG A 244 16.76 -8.85 0.22
C ARG A 244 15.79 -9.50 -0.75
N ARG A 245 15.58 -8.92 -1.93
CA ARG A 245 14.67 -9.49 -2.94
C ARG A 245 15.23 -10.78 -3.53
N ALA A 246 16.52 -10.80 -3.87
CA ALA A 246 17.21 -12.02 -4.32
C ALA A 246 17.21 -13.15 -3.27
N ALA A 247 17.13 -12.81 -1.98
CA ALA A 247 17.07 -13.78 -0.88
C ALA A 247 15.65 -14.28 -0.55
N ARG A 248 14.60 -13.77 -1.23
CA ARG A 248 13.22 -14.25 -1.01
C ARG A 248 13.08 -15.67 -1.55
N SER A 249 12.37 -16.52 -0.81
CA SER A 249 12.04 -17.87 -1.24
C SER A 249 11.02 -17.92 -2.38
N GLY A 250 10.28 -16.83 -2.59
CA GLY A 250 9.21 -16.67 -3.56
C GLY A 250 7.96 -16.03 -2.95
N TYR A 251 6.88 -15.98 -3.72
CA TYR A 251 5.66 -15.25 -3.46
C TYR A 251 4.44 -16.15 -3.70
N VAL A 252 3.46 -16.10 -2.81
CA VAL A 252 2.14 -16.72 -3.06
C VAL A 252 1.40 -15.90 -4.11
N THR A 253 0.93 -16.55 -5.17
CA THR A 253 0.10 -15.93 -6.22
C THR A 253 -1.34 -16.41 -6.14
N LEU A 254 -2.21 -15.91 -7.04
CA LEU A 254 -3.58 -16.39 -7.16
C LEU A 254 -3.66 -17.86 -7.57
N GLU A 255 -2.71 -18.33 -8.39
CA GLU A 255 -2.76 -19.66 -8.99
C GLU A 255 -1.65 -20.60 -8.47
N GLY A 256 -0.74 -20.11 -7.61
CA GLY A 256 0.30 -20.94 -7.03
C GLY A 256 1.39 -20.14 -6.30
N PHE A 257 2.62 -20.28 -6.81
CA PHE A 257 3.82 -19.74 -6.18
C PHE A 257 4.80 -19.26 -7.23
N TRP A 258 5.27 -18.03 -7.10
CA TRP A 258 6.21 -17.37 -8.01
C TRP A 258 7.59 -17.23 -7.38
N VAL A 259 8.63 -17.44 -8.17
CA VAL A 259 10.03 -17.18 -7.78
C VAL A 259 10.65 -16.32 -8.87
N ASP A 260 11.26 -15.21 -8.45
CA ASP A 260 11.96 -14.29 -9.36
C ASP A 260 13.02 -15.08 -10.17
N PRO A 261 12.95 -15.10 -11.52
CA PRO A 261 13.96 -15.77 -12.32
C PRO A 261 15.32 -15.06 -12.22
N PRO A 262 16.44 -15.71 -12.58
CA PRO A 262 17.77 -15.11 -12.46
C PRO A 262 17.86 -13.75 -13.17
N GLY A 263 18.33 -12.70 -12.47
CA GLY A 263 18.47 -11.33 -13.00
C GLY A 263 17.16 -10.53 -13.09
N TYR A 264 16.02 -11.08 -12.66
CA TYR A 264 14.72 -10.40 -12.72
C TYR A 264 14.71 -9.06 -11.97
N VAL A 265 15.41 -8.99 -10.83
CA VAL A 265 15.40 -7.78 -10.01
C VAL A 265 16.12 -6.62 -10.71
N GLU A 266 17.29 -6.91 -11.26
CA GLU A 266 18.12 -5.94 -11.98
C GLU A 266 17.52 -5.56 -13.34
N ASP A 267 16.93 -6.53 -14.03
CA ASP A 267 16.46 -6.36 -15.40
C ASP A 267 15.03 -5.81 -15.50
N LEU A 268 14.20 -5.96 -14.46
CA LEU A 268 12.81 -5.48 -14.45
C LEU A 268 12.43 -4.66 -13.22
N VAL A 269 12.58 -5.24 -12.02
CA VAL A 269 12.08 -4.61 -10.79
C VAL A 269 12.70 -3.23 -10.56
N TRP A 270 14.01 -3.12 -10.64
CA TRP A 270 14.72 -1.86 -10.39
C TRP A 270 14.45 -0.81 -11.49
N PRO A 271 14.52 -1.16 -12.79
CA PRO A 271 14.07 -0.26 -13.86
C PRO A 271 12.63 0.24 -13.67
N ASN A 272 11.70 -0.61 -13.27
CA ASN A 272 10.32 -0.21 -13.01
C ASN A 272 10.19 0.68 -11.78
N TYR A 273 10.95 0.41 -10.71
CA TYR A 273 11.04 1.29 -9.55
C TYR A 273 11.51 2.70 -9.96
N ILE A 274 12.57 2.79 -10.77
CA ILE A 274 13.07 4.07 -11.29
C ILE A 274 11.97 4.78 -12.10
N ARG A 275 11.25 4.04 -12.94
CA ARG A 275 10.17 4.58 -13.76
C ARG A 275 9.05 5.21 -12.91
N TYR A 276 8.63 4.56 -11.83
CA TYR A 276 7.47 5.01 -11.05
C TYR A 276 7.81 5.96 -9.91
N HIS A 277 9.01 5.86 -9.34
CA HIS A 277 9.42 6.61 -8.15
C HIS A 277 10.57 7.58 -8.40
N GLY A 278 11.16 7.60 -9.60
CA GLY A 278 12.27 8.51 -9.93
C GLY A 278 11.95 9.98 -9.65
N TRP A 279 10.70 10.40 -9.84
CA TRP A 279 10.23 11.76 -9.54
C TRP A 279 10.44 12.18 -8.06
N MET A 280 10.54 11.21 -7.15
CA MET A 280 10.77 11.45 -5.72
C MET A 280 12.23 11.77 -5.40
N TYR A 281 13.16 11.56 -6.34
CA TYR A 281 14.60 11.67 -6.14
C TYR A 281 15.18 12.87 -6.88
N LYS A 282 16.24 13.46 -6.32
CA LYS A 282 16.96 14.56 -6.97
C LYS A 282 17.44 14.12 -8.34
N GLU A 283 17.07 14.90 -9.37
CA GLU A 283 17.41 14.66 -10.77
C GLU A 283 16.95 13.29 -11.31
N GLY A 284 15.97 12.64 -10.66
CA GLY A 284 15.55 11.28 -11.02
C GLY A 284 16.53 10.18 -10.60
N ASN A 285 17.60 10.52 -9.86
CA ASN A 285 18.64 9.58 -9.48
C ASN A 285 18.27 8.79 -8.22
N VAL A 286 17.54 7.70 -8.42
CA VAL A 286 17.14 6.76 -7.36
C VAL A 286 18.34 6.17 -6.63
N ASP A 287 19.41 5.84 -7.36
CA ASP A 287 20.62 5.21 -6.81
C ASP A 287 21.43 6.17 -5.90
N GLY A 288 21.15 7.47 -5.99
CA GLY A 288 21.76 8.47 -5.11
C GLY A 288 21.19 8.46 -3.69
N ASP A 289 20.03 7.83 -3.47
CA ASP A 289 19.31 7.82 -2.18
C ASP A 289 19.01 9.23 -1.61
N VAL A 290 19.01 10.26 -2.48
CA VAL A 290 18.68 11.65 -2.12
C VAL A 290 17.31 12.02 -2.66
N PHE A 291 16.35 12.21 -1.75
CA PHE A 291 14.99 12.61 -2.10
C PHE A 291 14.90 14.08 -2.51
N ASP A 292 14.05 14.36 -3.49
CA ASP A 292 13.57 15.71 -3.74
C ASP A 292 12.45 16.04 -2.74
N GLU A 293 12.83 16.63 -1.61
CA GLU A 293 11.89 17.01 -0.54
C GLU A 293 10.73 17.86 -1.06
N HIS A 294 11.01 18.82 -1.94
CA HIS A 294 9.97 19.69 -2.49
C HIS A 294 8.98 18.91 -3.35
N ALA A 295 9.47 18.03 -4.22
CA ALA A 295 8.61 17.19 -5.05
C ALA A 295 7.72 16.29 -4.17
N CYS A 296 8.33 15.60 -3.19
CA CYS A 296 7.60 14.72 -2.26
C CYS A 296 6.54 15.49 -1.46
N GLU A 297 6.90 16.64 -0.88
CA GLU A 297 5.97 17.47 -0.11
C GLU A 297 4.82 18.02 -0.96
N SER A 298 5.10 18.38 -2.22
CA SER A 298 4.08 18.90 -3.13
C SER A 298 2.99 17.88 -3.48
N GLU A 299 3.34 16.58 -3.50
CA GLU A 299 2.40 15.47 -3.65
C GLU A 299 1.89 14.94 -2.28
N GLY A 300 2.24 15.60 -1.16
CA GLY A 300 1.80 15.21 0.18
C GLY A 300 2.47 13.95 0.74
N VAL A 301 3.57 13.50 0.14
CA VAL A 301 4.31 12.30 0.54
C VAL A 301 5.30 12.60 1.66
N ARG A 302 5.14 11.89 2.78
CA ARG A 302 6.05 11.96 3.93
C ARG A 302 7.06 10.82 3.88
N VAL A 303 8.30 11.16 3.54
CA VAL A 303 9.41 10.22 3.47
C VAL A 303 9.94 9.91 4.88
N CYS A 304 10.07 8.63 5.23
CA CYS A 304 10.73 8.21 6.45
C CYS A 304 12.20 8.64 6.42
N PRO A 305 12.71 9.34 7.45
CA PRO A 305 14.08 9.84 7.45
C PRO A 305 15.13 8.72 7.47
N GLY A 306 16.39 9.13 7.36
CA GLY A 306 17.54 8.22 7.39
C GLY A 306 17.84 7.53 6.05
N ALA A 307 17.15 7.89 4.97
CA ALA A 307 17.42 7.41 3.61
C ALA A 307 17.52 5.86 3.51
N GLY A 308 16.65 5.16 4.25
CA GLY A 308 16.60 3.69 4.26
C GLY A 308 17.66 3.01 5.14
N GLN A 309 18.48 3.77 5.85
CA GLN A 309 19.52 3.25 6.75
C GLN A 309 19.03 2.99 8.18
N TRP A 310 17.88 3.56 8.54
CA TRP A 310 17.28 3.34 9.85
C TRP A 310 16.97 1.87 10.11
N LYS A 311 17.21 1.45 11.34
CA LYS A 311 16.80 0.13 11.82
C LYS A 311 15.29 0.12 12.02
N MET A 312 14.69 -1.07 12.02
CA MET A 312 13.24 -1.22 12.18
C MET A 312 12.70 -0.57 13.48
N ASN A 313 13.51 -0.47 14.56
CA ASN A 313 13.11 0.27 15.76
C ASN A 313 12.90 1.77 15.49
N GLU A 314 13.80 2.43 14.76
CA GLU A 314 13.71 3.85 14.44
C GLU A 314 12.56 4.10 13.43
N VAL A 315 12.42 3.20 12.47
CA VAL A 315 11.29 3.20 11.52
C VAL A 315 9.96 3.03 12.25
N LEU A 316 9.90 2.15 13.26
CA LEU A 316 8.72 1.96 14.09
C LEU A 316 8.39 3.20 14.92
N ASP A 317 9.39 3.82 15.58
CA ASP A 317 9.20 5.07 16.32
C ASP A 317 8.55 6.14 15.42
N TRP A 318 9.03 6.28 14.18
CA TRP A 318 8.47 7.18 13.17
C TRP A 318 7.05 6.79 12.74
N GLY A 319 6.81 5.52 12.41
CA GLY A 319 5.50 5.04 11.99
C GLY A 319 4.43 5.22 13.07
N VAL A 320 4.78 4.92 14.33
CA VAL A 320 3.88 5.13 15.48
C VAL A 320 3.53 6.61 15.61
N GLN A 321 4.51 7.51 15.47
CA GLN A 321 4.24 8.94 15.49
C GLN A 321 3.27 9.37 14.38
N ARG A 322 3.43 8.86 13.15
CA ARG A 322 2.55 9.18 12.02
C ARG A 322 1.11 8.70 12.23
N VAL A 323 0.93 7.48 12.75
CA VAL A 323 -0.41 6.96 13.05
C VAL A 323 -1.04 7.68 14.24
N GLU A 324 -0.27 8.05 15.26
CA GLU A 324 -0.74 8.92 16.34
C GLU A 324 -1.28 10.25 15.81
N GLU A 325 -0.56 10.91 14.89
CA GLU A 325 -1.02 12.17 14.28
C GLU A 325 -2.38 12.01 13.59
N VAL A 326 -2.58 10.92 12.85
CA VAL A 326 -3.87 10.58 12.24
C VAL A 326 -4.96 10.48 13.30
N ILE A 327 -4.75 9.70 14.36
CA ILE A 327 -5.74 9.54 15.43
C ILE A 327 -6.06 10.88 16.08
N LEU A 328 -5.04 11.69 16.39
CA LEU A 328 -5.20 12.99 17.03
C LEU A 328 -6.01 13.97 16.15
N GLU A 329 -5.78 13.99 14.84
CA GLU A 329 -6.56 14.80 13.89
C GLU A 329 -8.03 14.39 13.86
N ARG A 330 -8.31 13.09 13.90
CA ARG A 330 -9.67 12.52 13.85
C ARG A 330 -10.44 12.72 15.15
N MET A 331 -9.74 12.68 16.27
CA MET A 331 -10.33 12.97 17.59
C MET A 331 -10.59 14.46 17.83
N ARG A 332 -9.93 15.36 17.07
CA ARG A 332 -10.17 16.82 17.14
C ARG A 332 -11.38 17.28 16.33
N LYS A 333 -11.76 16.54 15.30
CA LYS A 333 -12.97 16.79 14.50
C LYS A 333 -14.23 16.42 15.30
#